data_AF-A0AAU4HDG6-F1
#
_entry.id   AF-A0AAU4HDG6-F1
#
_cell.length_a   1.000
_cell.length_b   1.000
_cell.length_c   1.000
_cell.angle_alpha   90.00
_cell.angle_beta   90.00
_cell.angle_gamma   90.00
#
_symmetry.space_group_name_H-M   'P 1'
#
loop_
_entity.id
_entity.type
_entity.pdbx_description
1 polymer ?
#
loop_
_entity_poly.entity_id
_entity_poly.type
_entity_poly.pdbx_seq_one_letter_code
_entity_poly.pdbx_strand_id
1 'polypeptide(L)'
;MDEENGGHDVWLDDQGHEVVCLRRWKDTWPADDPHANFKTEVASYGLLDPLVTVRGMSRNLDIPVGAIARYVLAKWATGGSGGLLELGPVMVPRLWEPIAAAEEADSDEKRLAAYHQLRQMISWLKIPLDRPEVYPAQHD
;
A
#
# COMPACT_ATOMS: atom_id res chain seq x y z
N MET A 1 -1.83 36.22 -23.60
CA MET A 1 -0.42 35.95 -23.24
C MET A 1 -0.42 35.80 -21.74
N ASP A 2 -0.65 34.59 -21.27
CA ASP A 2 -0.46 34.17 -19.88
C ASP A 2 0.05 32.73 -20.00
N GLU A 3 1.37 32.62 -20.05
CA GLU A 3 2.13 31.38 -20.19
C GLU A 3 1.98 30.52 -18.93
N GLU A 4 1.74 29.22 -19.15
CA GLU A 4 2.21 28.06 -18.37
C GLU A 4 2.67 28.33 -16.93
N ASN A 5 1.75 28.30 -15.97
CA ASN A 5 2.10 28.18 -14.54
C ASN A 5 1.61 26.84 -13.92
N GLY A 6 1.44 25.82 -14.76
CA GLY A 6 1.21 24.45 -14.31
C GLY A 6 2.42 23.61 -14.69
N GLY A 7 3.06 22.92 -13.75
CA GLY A 7 4.00 21.90 -14.19
C GLY A 7 4.69 21.06 -13.14
N HIS A 8 5.17 21.62 -12.04
CA HIS A 8 6.14 20.87 -11.22
C HIS A 8 5.80 20.87 -9.74
N ASP A 9 4.99 19.87 -9.35
CA ASP A 9 4.87 19.42 -7.95
C ASP A 9 6.16 18.74 -7.46
N VAL A 10 7.12 18.51 -8.37
CA VAL A 10 8.39 17.83 -8.13
C VAL A 10 9.53 18.66 -8.70
N TRP A 11 10.56 18.93 -7.89
CA TRP A 11 11.78 19.65 -8.30
C TRP A 11 13.02 19.06 -7.63
N LEU A 12 14.22 19.50 -8.02
CA LEU A 12 15.47 19.16 -7.35
C LEU A 12 15.92 20.29 -6.42
N ASP A 13 16.37 19.95 -5.21
CA ASP A 13 17.04 20.92 -4.33
C ASP A 13 18.46 21.27 -4.82
N ASP A 14 19.16 22.12 -4.07
CA ASP A 14 20.53 22.54 -4.33
C ASP A 14 21.56 21.39 -4.26
N GLN A 15 21.18 20.26 -3.67
CA GLN A 15 21.97 19.04 -3.57
C GLN A 15 21.57 17.99 -4.61
N GLY A 16 20.59 18.29 -5.47
CA GLY A 16 20.10 17.38 -6.49
C GLY A 16 19.15 16.30 -5.96
N HIS A 17 18.58 16.47 -4.76
CA HIS A 17 17.54 15.58 -4.24
C HIS A 17 16.16 15.97 -4.76
N GLU A 18 15.35 14.96 -5.08
CA GLU A 18 13.95 15.18 -5.43
C GLU A 18 13.14 15.68 -4.21
N VAL A 19 12.45 16.81 -4.40
CA VAL A 19 11.54 17.42 -3.45
C VAL A 19 10.14 17.44 -4.07
N VAL A 20 9.14 17.05 -3.28
CA VAL A 20 7.74 16.97 -3.70
C VAL A 20 6.88 17.92 -2.86
N CYS A 21 6.07 18.74 -3.51
CA CYS A 21 5.05 19.56 -2.86
C CYS A 21 3.78 18.74 -2.65
N LEU A 22 3.41 18.52 -1.38
CA LEU A 22 2.13 17.90 -1.02
C LEU A 22 0.99 18.92 -1.13
N ARG A 23 0.62 19.30 -2.36
CA ARG A 23 -0.45 20.28 -2.59
C ARG A 23 -1.83 19.69 -2.36
N ARG A 24 -2.78 20.58 -2.03
CA ARG A 24 -4.21 20.25 -2.10
C ARG A 24 -4.64 20.23 -3.56
N TRP A 25 -5.32 19.16 -3.96
CA TRP A 25 -5.92 19.06 -5.29
C TRP A 25 -7.43 19.29 -5.19
N LYS A 26 -7.95 20.15 -6.07
CA LYS A 26 -9.38 20.43 -6.22
C LYS A 26 -9.68 20.59 -7.70
N ASP A 27 -10.64 19.83 -8.20
CA ASP A 27 -11.01 19.84 -9.61
C ASP A 27 -12.47 19.40 -9.79
N THR A 28 -12.94 19.44 -11.03
CA THR A 28 -14.25 18.91 -11.45
C THR A 28 -14.06 17.90 -12.57
N TRP A 29 -14.90 16.86 -12.61
CA TRP A 29 -14.85 15.82 -13.64
C TRP A 29 -16.26 15.50 -14.16
N PRO A 30 -16.37 14.94 -15.38
CA PRO A 30 -17.63 14.47 -15.94
C PRO A 30 -18.32 13.42 -15.05
N ALA A 31 -19.65 13.33 -15.15
CA ALA A 31 -20.44 12.40 -14.36
C ALA A 31 -20.18 10.92 -14.70
N ASP A 32 -19.67 10.66 -15.90
CA ASP A 32 -19.32 9.34 -16.44
C ASP A 32 -17.82 9.02 -16.37
N ASP A 33 -17.03 9.82 -15.64
CA ASP A 33 -15.61 9.56 -15.44
C ASP A 33 -15.40 8.24 -14.67
N PRO A 34 -14.72 7.23 -15.26
CA PRO A 34 -14.53 5.91 -14.63
C PRO A 34 -13.69 5.96 -13.34
N HIS A 35 -13.01 7.07 -13.09
CA HIS A 35 -12.19 7.32 -11.90
C HIS A 35 -12.77 8.41 -10.98
N ALA A 36 -14.02 8.84 -11.21
CA ALA A 36 -14.69 9.87 -10.41
C ALA A 36 -14.62 9.60 -8.90
N ASN A 37 -14.80 8.34 -8.48
CA ASN A 37 -14.73 7.96 -7.06
C ASN A 37 -13.35 8.22 -6.46
N PHE A 38 -12.28 7.78 -7.14
CA PHE A 38 -10.91 7.96 -6.66
C PHE A 38 -10.50 9.44 -6.66
N LYS A 39 -10.86 10.20 -7.71
CA LYS A 39 -10.66 11.65 -7.76
C LYS A 39 -11.38 12.37 -6.61
N THR A 40 -12.63 11.99 -6.34
CA THR A 40 -13.41 12.51 -5.21
C THR A 40 -12.69 12.27 -3.89
N GLU A 41 -12.16 11.06 -3.70
CA GLU A 41 -11.42 10.68 -2.50
C GLU A 41 -10.13 11.50 -2.34
N VAL A 42 -9.30 11.62 -3.38
CA VAL A 42 -8.08 12.45 -3.37
C VAL A 42 -8.39 13.91 -3.00
N ALA A 43 -9.44 14.49 -3.61
CA ALA A 43 -9.85 15.86 -3.29
C ALA A 43 -10.37 16.01 -1.85
N SER A 44 -11.12 15.02 -1.35
CA SER A 44 -11.67 15.02 0.01
C SER A 44 -10.57 14.88 1.06
N TYR A 45 -9.62 13.96 0.86
CA TYR A 45 -8.46 13.79 1.75
C TYR A 45 -7.51 14.99 1.72
N GLY A 46 -7.47 15.75 0.62
CA GLY A 46 -6.74 17.01 0.53
C GLY A 46 -7.20 18.08 1.55
N LEU A 47 -8.36 17.92 2.18
CA LEU A 47 -8.83 18.81 3.25
C LEU A 47 -8.10 18.58 4.58
N LEU A 48 -7.50 17.41 4.77
CA LEU A 48 -6.73 17.08 5.97
C LEU A 48 -5.34 17.73 5.92
N ASP A 49 -4.75 17.99 7.09
CA ASP A 49 -3.33 18.32 7.20
C ASP A 49 -2.55 17.03 7.50
N PRO A 50 -1.83 16.46 6.51
CA PRO A 50 -1.12 15.19 6.69
C PRO A 50 0.06 15.30 7.67
N LEU A 51 0.55 16.51 7.94
CA LEU A 51 1.73 16.71 8.78
C LEU A 51 1.41 16.81 10.27
N VAL A 52 0.14 16.85 10.69
CA VAL A 52 -0.21 16.89 12.12
C VAL A 52 0.37 15.68 12.86
N THR A 53 0.06 14.47 12.39
CA THR A 53 0.56 13.22 12.99
C THR A 53 2.07 13.08 12.81
N VAL A 54 2.58 13.37 11.61
CA VAL A 54 4.02 13.24 11.29
C VAL A 54 4.87 14.16 12.17
N ARG A 55 4.45 15.40 12.39
CA ARG A 55 5.15 16.33 13.31
C ARG A 55 5.08 15.85 14.76
N GLY A 56 3.96 15.24 15.16
CA GLY A 56 3.84 14.61 16.48
C GLY A 56 4.84 13.48 16.67
N MET A 57 4.93 12.57 15.71
CA MET A 57 5.90 11.47 15.72
C MET A 57 7.34 12.00 15.71
N SER A 58 7.63 13.01 14.87
CA SER A 58 8.96 13.62 14.77
C SER A 58 9.44 14.14 16.12
N ARG A 59 8.60 14.89 16.84
CA ARG A 59 8.94 15.40 18.19
C ARG A 59 9.13 14.30 19.23
N ASN A 60 8.33 13.24 19.16
CA ASN A 60 8.34 12.19 20.19
C ASN A 60 9.45 11.15 19.98
N LEU A 61 9.86 10.93 18.73
CA LEU A 61 10.82 9.88 18.36
C LEU A 61 12.20 10.44 17.99
N ASP A 62 12.35 11.76 17.93
CA ASP A 62 13.56 12.44 17.46
C ASP A 62 13.98 12.00 16.05
N ILE A 63 13.01 11.92 15.14
CA ILE A 63 13.20 11.56 13.73
C ILE A 63 12.76 12.73 12.84
N PRO A 64 13.53 13.13 11.81
CA PRO A 64 13.11 14.21 10.91
C PRO A 64 11.77 13.93 10.22
N VAL A 65 10.92 14.95 10.11
CA VAL A 65 9.61 14.88 9.44
C VAL A 65 9.70 14.24 8.05
N GLY A 66 10.71 14.63 7.25
CA GLY A 66 10.92 14.10 5.91
C GLY A 66 11.27 12.60 5.89
N ALA A 67 11.99 12.10 6.89
CA ALA A 67 12.31 10.68 7.01
C ALA A 67 11.06 9.85 7.36
N ILE A 68 10.21 10.36 8.26
CA ILE A 68 8.92 9.71 8.58
C ILE A 68 7.98 9.74 7.37
N ALA A 69 7.89 10.87 6.66
CA ALA A 69 7.08 10.97 5.44
C ALA A 69 7.55 9.98 4.36
N ARG A 70 8.86 9.89 4.12
CA ARG A 70 9.45 8.91 3.21
C ARG A 70 9.13 7.48 3.63
N TYR A 71 9.22 7.15 4.92
CA TYR A 71 8.83 5.85 5.45
C TYR A 71 7.34 5.53 5.20
N VAL A 72 6.44 6.47 5.46
CA VAL A 72 5.00 6.28 5.24
C VAL A 72 4.71 6.04 3.76
N LEU A 73 5.26 6.85 2.87
CA LEU A 73 5.12 6.66 1.42
C LEU A 73 5.71 5.33 0.97
N ALA A 74 6.94 5.00 1.38
CA ALA A 74 7.57 3.74 1.03
C ALA A 74 6.76 2.54 1.54
N LYS A 75 6.25 2.58 2.78
CA LYS A 75 5.53 1.44 3.37
C LYS A 75 4.12 1.25 2.80
N TRP A 76 3.39 2.34 2.59
CA TRP A 76 1.96 2.27 2.27
C TRP A 76 1.64 2.58 0.81
N ALA A 77 2.36 3.49 0.15
CA ALA A 77 2.20 3.71 -1.29
C ALA A 77 2.75 2.53 -2.11
N THR A 78 3.77 1.83 -1.60
CA THR A 78 4.22 0.53 -2.15
C THR A 78 3.51 -0.66 -1.47
N GLY A 79 2.49 -0.44 -0.64
CA GLY A 79 1.83 -1.48 0.14
C GLY A 79 1.15 -2.57 -0.71
N GLY A 80 0.73 -2.25 -1.95
CA GLY A 80 0.29 -3.25 -2.92
C GLY A 80 1.42 -4.23 -3.33
N SER A 81 2.67 -3.74 -3.35
CA SER A 81 3.88 -4.55 -3.52
C SER A 81 4.42 -5.11 -2.20
N GLY A 82 4.01 -4.64 -1.03
CA GLY A 82 4.44 -5.20 0.27
C GLY A 82 4.06 -6.68 0.41
N GLY A 83 2.82 -7.04 0.07
CA GLY A 83 2.40 -8.45 0.02
C GLY A 83 3.18 -9.27 -1.02
N LEU A 84 3.53 -8.68 -2.17
CA LEU A 84 4.32 -9.34 -3.21
C LEU A 84 5.82 -9.44 -2.84
N LEU A 85 6.36 -8.51 -2.06
CA LEU A 85 7.74 -8.51 -1.60
C LEU A 85 7.93 -9.51 -0.45
N GLU A 86 6.96 -9.60 0.45
CA GLU A 86 7.00 -10.51 1.61
C GLU A 86 6.58 -11.94 1.26
N LEU A 87 5.58 -12.14 0.39
CA LEU A 87 5.17 -13.47 -0.07
C LEU A 87 5.94 -13.91 -1.33
N GLY A 88 6.44 -12.97 -2.13
CA GLY A 88 7.17 -13.26 -3.36
C GLY A 88 6.28 -13.61 -4.56
N PRO A 89 6.81 -13.47 -5.80
CA PRO A 89 6.09 -13.81 -7.04
C PRO A 89 5.79 -15.30 -7.20
N VAL A 90 6.34 -16.15 -6.32
CA VAL A 90 6.10 -17.59 -6.31
C VAL A 90 4.91 -17.96 -5.41
N MET A 91 4.78 -17.31 -4.26
CA MET A 91 3.74 -17.68 -3.29
C MET A 91 2.37 -17.13 -3.67
N VAL A 92 2.32 -15.93 -4.27
CA VAL A 92 1.05 -15.30 -4.68
C VAL A 92 0.30 -16.15 -5.71
N PRO A 93 0.90 -16.60 -6.83
CA PRO A 93 0.20 -17.50 -7.76
C PRO A 93 -0.22 -18.82 -7.12
N ARG A 94 0.61 -19.37 -6.22
CA ARG A 94 0.32 -20.63 -5.52
C ARG A 94 -0.89 -20.53 -4.58
N LEU A 95 -1.07 -19.39 -3.91
CA LEU A 95 -2.25 -19.13 -3.09
C LEU A 95 -3.47 -18.76 -3.93
N TRP A 96 -3.28 -18.24 -5.15
CA TRP A 96 -4.38 -17.85 -6.03
C TRP A 96 -4.96 -19.02 -6.84
N GLU A 97 -4.12 -19.99 -7.23
CA GLU A 97 -4.49 -21.12 -8.09
C GLU A 97 -5.74 -21.89 -7.62
N PRO A 98 -5.92 -22.24 -6.32
CA PRO A 98 -7.12 -22.93 -5.87
C PRO A 98 -8.40 -22.08 -6.01
N ILE A 99 -8.28 -20.76 -5.85
CA ILE A 99 -9.40 -19.82 -5.98
C ILE A 99 -9.81 -19.73 -7.44
N ALA A 100 -8.85 -19.49 -8.34
CA ALA A 100 -9.10 -19.41 -9.77
C ALA A 100 -9.76 -20.69 -10.31
N ALA A 101 -9.28 -21.87 -9.90
CA ALA A 101 -9.86 -23.14 -10.31
C ALA A 101 -11.29 -23.36 -9.78
N ALA A 102 -11.61 -22.82 -8.59
CA ALA A 102 -12.96 -22.91 -8.03
C ALA A 102 -13.94 -21.93 -8.70
N GLU A 103 -13.49 -20.71 -9.01
CA GLU A 103 -14.29 -19.72 -9.73
C GLU A 103 -14.58 -20.16 -11.16
N GLU A 104 -13.60 -20.75 -11.86
CA GLU A 104 -13.81 -21.32 -13.20
C GLU A 104 -14.87 -22.45 -13.20
N ALA A 105 -14.92 -23.23 -12.13
CA ALA A 105 -15.89 -24.32 -12.00
C ALA A 105 -17.28 -23.87 -11.52
N ASP A 106 -17.40 -22.62 -11.07
CA ASP A 106 -18.62 -21.98 -10.56
C ASP A 106 -19.51 -22.87 -9.67
N SER A 107 -18.91 -23.52 -8.68
CA SER A 107 -19.60 -24.44 -7.77
C SER A 107 -19.23 -24.19 -6.32
N ASP A 108 -20.22 -24.27 -5.45
CA ASP A 108 -20.05 -24.12 -4.00
C ASP A 108 -19.17 -25.23 -3.42
N GLU A 109 -19.30 -26.46 -3.92
CA GLU A 109 -18.43 -27.57 -3.54
C GLU A 109 -16.97 -27.28 -3.87
N LYS A 110 -16.71 -26.65 -5.03
CA LYS A 110 -15.35 -26.28 -5.45
C LYS A 110 -14.80 -25.10 -4.65
N ARG A 111 -15.63 -24.09 -4.35
CA ARG A 111 -15.27 -22.99 -3.46
C ARG A 111 -14.92 -23.47 -2.06
N LEU A 112 -15.71 -24.40 -1.50
CA LEU A 112 -15.44 -24.99 -0.18
C LEU A 112 -14.14 -25.82 -0.18
N ALA A 113 -13.90 -26.60 -1.24
CA ALA A 113 -12.65 -27.34 -1.40
C ALA A 113 -11.43 -26.40 -1.47
N ALA A 114 -11.53 -25.30 -2.24
CA ALA A 114 -10.49 -24.29 -2.32
C ALA A 114 -10.23 -23.63 -0.95
N TYR A 115 -11.28 -23.29 -0.20
CA TYR A 115 -11.14 -22.78 1.16
C TYR A 115 -10.35 -23.74 2.06
N HIS A 116 -10.67 -25.03 2.04
CA HIS A 116 -9.94 -26.03 2.84
C HIS A 116 -8.46 -26.10 2.46
N GLN A 117 -8.16 -26.05 1.17
CA GLN A 117 -6.78 -26.07 0.66
C GLN A 117 -6.00 -24.81 1.07
N LEU A 118 -6.61 -23.63 0.94
CA LEU A 118 -6.00 -22.37 1.39
C LEU A 118 -5.78 -22.35 2.90
N ARG A 119 -6.77 -22.82 3.67
CA ARG A 119 -6.67 -22.94 5.12
C ARG A 119 -5.47 -23.80 5.52
N GLN A 120 -5.22 -24.90 4.82
CA GLN A 120 -4.04 -25.74 5.05
C GLN A 120 -2.74 -25.00 4.69
N MET A 121 -2.68 -24.34 3.53
CA MET A 121 -1.49 -23.59 3.11
C MET A 121 -1.14 -22.47 4.10
N ILE A 122 -2.13 -21.71 4.53
CA ILE A 122 -1.98 -20.59 5.47
C ILE A 122 -1.70 -21.09 6.90
N SER A 123 -2.19 -22.27 7.28
CA SER A 123 -1.99 -22.80 8.64
C SER A 123 -0.52 -22.92 9.01
N TRP A 124 0.34 -23.29 8.05
CA TRP A 124 1.78 -23.37 8.26
C TRP A 124 2.44 -22.00 8.47
N LEU A 125 1.96 -20.97 7.76
CA LEU A 125 2.43 -19.59 7.95
C LEU A 125 1.99 -18.99 9.29
N LYS A 126 0.86 -19.48 9.83
CA LYS A 126 0.29 -19.02 11.09
C LYS A 126 1.03 -19.57 12.32
N ILE A 127 1.62 -20.76 12.22
CA ILE A 127 2.33 -21.42 13.34
C ILE A 127 3.38 -20.52 14.00
N PRO A 128 4.36 -19.92 13.30
CA PRO A 128 5.34 -19.04 13.93
C PRO A 128 4.75 -17.75 14.52
N LEU A 129 3.59 -17.31 14.03
CA LEU A 129 2.91 -16.11 14.54
C LEU A 129 2.16 -16.39 15.85
N ASP A 130 1.50 -17.54 15.93
CA ASP A 130 0.76 -17.97 17.12
C ASP A 130 1.67 -18.62 18.17
N ARG A 131 2.78 -19.21 17.72
CA ARG A 131 3.75 -19.94 18.54
C ARG A 131 5.18 -19.55 18.14
N PRO A 132 5.63 -18.35 18.53
CA PRO A 132 6.95 -17.84 18.18
C PRO A 132 8.09 -18.75 18.65
N GLU A 133 7.86 -19.57 19.69
CA GLU A 133 8.83 -20.51 20.24
C GLU A 133 9.12 -21.73 19.35
N VAL A 134 8.27 -22.00 18.35
CA VAL A 134 8.40 -23.17 17.46
C VAL A 134 9.52 -22.97 16.43
N TYR A 135 9.88 -21.71 16.14
CA TYR A 135 11.03 -21.35 15.33
C TYR A 135 11.98 -20.52 16.19
N PRO A 136 13.04 -21.11 16.78
CA PRO A 136 14.00 -20.34 17.56
C PRO A 136 14.60 -19.26 16.67
N ALA A 137 14.77 -18.05 17.23
CA ALA A 137 15.38 -16.93 16.53
C ALA A 137 16.71 -17.40 15.92
N GLN A 138 16.84 -17.29 14.60
CA GLN A 138 18.13 -17.43 13.94
C GLN A 138 18.96 -16.23 14.38
N HIS A 139 19.81 -16.44 15.38
CA HIS A 139 20.84 -15.48 15.74
C HIS A 139 21.92 -15.54 14.66
N ASP A 140 22.08 -14.45 13.91
CA ASP A 140 23.32 -14.16 13.19
C ASP A 140 24.42 -13.75 14.18
#